data_AF-A0A7S2FJR5-F1
#
_entry.id   AF-A0A7S2FJR5-F1
#
_cell.length_a   1.000
_cell.length_b   1.000
_cell.length_c   1.000
_cell.angle_alpha   90.00
_cell.angle_beta   90.00
_cell.angle_gamma   90.00
#
_symmetry.space_group_name_H-M   'P 1'
#
loop_
_entity.id
_entity.type
_entity.pdbx_description
1 polymer ?
#
loop_
_entity_poly.entity_id
_entity_poly.type
_entity_poly.pdbx_seq_one_letter_code
_entity_poly.pdbx_strand_id
1 'polypeptide(L)'
;LFVFYVTLCHLAILNVVTGVVVHIAIESAKHDQDIVVQTHLEMKQRYVRKLNSIFQDVDVARSGGITLQEFEDRLQDTSLKAYFGALDLTTDQAWGLFKLLDVHGTSMIDVDEFVSGCFKLRGTARSVDMHMLLYESRWVMKKLGRIGELLE
;
A
#
# COMPACT_ATOMS: atom_id res chain seq x y z
N LEU A 1 29.78 56.21 20.87
CA LEU A 1 29.45 56.09 19.43
C LEU A 1 30.07 54.84 18.79
N PHE A 2 31.39 54.66 18.89
CA PHE A 2 32.09 53.50 18.31
C PHE A 2 31.58 52.13 18.83
N VAL A 3 31.47 51.96 20.15
CA VAL A 3 30.98 50.70 20.75
C VAL A 3 29.54 50.38 20.31
N PHE A 4 28.67 51.38 20.26
CA PHE A 4 27.29 51.23 19.81
C PHE A 4 27.19 50.78 18.34
N TYR A 5 28.03 51.36 17.47
CA TYR A 5 28.16 50.94 16.08
C TYR A 5 28.61 49.47 15.98
N VAL A 6 29.64 49.09 16.73
CA VAL A 6 30.16 47.71 16.75
C VAL A 6 29.09 46.73 17.22
N THR A 7 28.33 47.05 18.28
CA THR A 7 27.25 46.17 18.77
C THR A 7 26.10 46.03 17.77
N LEU A 8 25.75 47.10 17.05
CA LEU A 8 24.74 47.03 15.99
C LEU A 8 25.18 46.17 14.81
N CYS A 9 26.45 46.27 14.39
CA CYS A 9 27.00 45.41 13.34
C CYS A 9 26.98 43.92 13.73
N HIS A 10 27.33 43.59 14.98
CA HIS A 10 27.26 42.21 15.47
C HIS A 10 25.83 41.68 15.50
N LEU A 11 24.87 42.50 15.97
CA LEU A 11 23.45 42.13 15.99
C LEU A 11 22.91 41.92 14.57
N ALA A 12 23.33 42.75 13.60
CA ALA A 12 22.95 42.59 12.20
C ALA A 12 23.47 41.26 11.62
N ILE A 13 24.74 40.92 11.86
CA ILE A 13 25.34 39.67 11.37
C ILE A 13 24.65 38.45 12.02
N LEU A 14 24.41 38.49 13.33
CA LEU A 14 23.71 37.41 14.05
C LEU A 14 22.30 37.19 13.50
N ASN A 15 21.57 38.26 13.19
CA ASN A 15 20.24 38.16 12.61
C ASN A 15 20.26 37.56 11.20
N VAL A 16 21.25 37.90 10.37
CA VAL A 16 21.43 37.31 9.04
C VAL A 16 21.73 35.81 9.14
N VAL A 17 22.67 35.42 10.01
CA VAL A 17 23.04 34.01 10.23
C VAL A 17 21.85 33.22 10.75
N THR A 18 21.12 33.76 11.73
CA THR A 18 19.90 33.13 12.28
C THR A 18 18.85 32.96 11.19
N GLY A 19 18.65 33.96 10.33
CA GLY A 19 17.74 33.88 9.20
C GLY A 19 18.09 32.73 8.23
N VAL A 20 19.37 32.57 7.91
CA VAL A 20 19.84 31.47 7.05
C VAL A 20 19.63 30.11 7.71
N VAL A 21 19.96 29.97 9.00
CA VAL A 21 19.78 28.70 9.73
C VAL A 21 18.30 28.33 9.82
N VAL A 22 17.41 29.29 10.09
CA VAL A 22 15.96 29.06 10.13
C VAL A 22 15.44 28.66 8.74
N HIS A 23 15.93 29.28 7.67
CA HIS A 23 15.57 28.89 6.30
C HIS A 23 15.94 27.43 6.01
N ILE A 24 17.18 27.03 6.33
CA ILE A 24 17.65 25.65 6.15
C ILE A 24 16.81 24.67 6.99
N ALA A 25 16.49 25.01 8.23
CA ALA A 25 15.67 24.17 9.10
C ALA A 25 14.24 23.97 8.55
N ILE A 26 13.62 25.03 8.02
CA ILE A 26 12.29 24.96 7.41
C ILE A 26 12.32 24.13 6.11
N GLU A 27 13.34 24.31 5.29
CA GLU A 27 13.51 23.57 4.03
C GLU A 27 13.74 22.08 4.29
N SER A 28 14.61 21.72 5.25
CA SER A 28 14.83 20.33 5.66
C SER A 28 13.55 19.68 6.18
N ALA A 29 12.77 20.39 7.02
CA ALA A 29 11.51 19.87 7.54
C ALA A 29 10.47 19.60 6.44
N LYS A 30 10.48 20.37 5.35
CA LYS A 30 9.66 20.10 4.17
C LYS A 30 10.17 18.91 3.36
N HIS A 31 11.49 18.84 3.15
CA HIS A 31 12.10 17.78 2.36
C HIS A 31 11.87 16.38 2.96
N ASP A 32 11.86 16.26 4.28
CA ASP A 32 11.59 14.99 4.97
C ASP A 32 10.20 14.43 4.65
N GLN A 33 9.16 15.28 4.50
CA GLN A 33 7.82 14.81 4.14
C GLN A 33 7.77 14.29 2.71
N ASP A 34 8.41 14.99 1.77
CA ASP A 34 8.45 14.60 0.37
C ASP A 34 9.26 13.31 0.16
N ILE A 35 10.37 13.14 0.88
CA ILE A 35 11.17 11.90 0.87
C ILE A 35 10.33 10.71 1.33
N VAL A 36 9.57 10.86 2.41
CA VAL A 36 8.73 9.77 2.92
C VAL A 36 7.67 9.38 1.89
N VAL A 37 6.98 10.34 1.26
CA VAL A 37 6.01 10.04 0.20
C VAL A 37 6.66 9.36 -0.99
N GLN A 38 7.83 9.82 -1.41
CA GLN A 38 8.55 9.28 -2.56
C GLN A 38 9.04 7.84 -2.30
N THR A 39 9.59 7.55 -1.13
CA THR A 39 10.00 6.18 -0.76
C THR A 39 8.82 5.21 -0.74
N HIS A 40 7.65 5.64 -0.27
CA HIS A 40 6.43 4.82 -0.34
C HIS A 40 5.98 4.54 -1.78
N LEU A 41 6.03 5.54 -2.65
CA LEU A 41 5.70 5.38 -4.07
C LEU A 41 6.68 4.44 -4.79
N GLU A 42 7.98 4.57 -4.52
CA GLU A 42 9.00 3.70 -5.11
C GLU A 42 8.86 2.24 -4.68
N MET A 43 8.57 2.00 -3.40
CA MET A 43 8.26 0.66 -2.90
C MET A 43 7.03 0.07 -3.61
N LYS A 44 5.96 0.86 -3.78
CA LYS A 44 4.76 0.44 -4.52
C LYS A 44 5.09 0.10 -5.97
N GLN A 45 5.87 0.94 -6.66
CA GLN A 45 6.27 0.69 -8.05
C GLN A 45 7.14 -0.56 -8.18
N ARG A 46 8.08 -0.80 -7.25
CA ARG A 46 8.90 -2.01 -7.25
C ARG A 46 8.04 -3.26 -7.08
N TYR A 47 7.03 -3.19 -6.21
CA TYR A 47 6.08 -4.27 -6.01
C TYR A 47 5.26 -4.58 -7.27
N VAL A 48 4.66 -3.56 -7.89
CA VAL A 48 3.90 -3.70 -9.15
C VAL A 48 4.78 -4.28 -10.26
N ARG A 49 6.02 -3.81 -10.41
CA ARG A 49 6.96 -4.37 -11.39
C ARG A 49 7.24 -5.86 -11.15
N LYS A 50 7.42 -6.26 -9.88
CA LYS A 50 7.65 -7.66 -9.55
C LYS A 50 6.41 -8.52 -9.85
N LEU A 51 5.22 -8.04 -9.53
CA LEU A 51 3.98 -8.74 -9.86
C LEU A 51 3.77 -8.86 -11.37
N ASN A 52 4.06 -7.81 -12.14
CA ASN A 52 4.01 -7.88 -13.61
C ASN A 52 4.99 -8.91 -14.18
N SER A 53 6.21 -9.03 -13.62
CA SER A 53 7.14 -10.09 -14.05
C SER A 53 6.61 -11.49 -13.74
N ILE A 54 6.01 -11.68 -12.56
CA ILE A 54 5.40 -12.96 -12.18
C ILE A 54 4.21 -13.28 -13.08
N PHE A 55 3.38 -12.29 -13.40
CA PHE A 55 2.26 -12.46 -14.30
C PHE A 55 2.70 -12.94 -15.69
N GLN A 56 3.77 -12.34 -16.23
CA GLN A 56 4.35 -12.77 -17.51
C GLN A 56 4.96 -14.18 -17.46
N ASP A 57 5.48 -14.60 -16.30
CA ASP A 57 5.99 -15.95 -16.11
C ASP A 57 4.84 -16.99 -16.05
N VAL A 58 3.65 -16.59 -15.58
CA VAL A 58 2.48 -17.46 -15.43
C VAL A 58 1.64 -17.53 -16.71
N ASP A 59 1.45 -16.43 -17.44
CA ASP A 59 0.72 -16.37 -18.72
C ASP A 59 1.52 -17.02 -19.86
N VAL A 60 1.56 -18.35 -19.88
CA VAL A 60 2.26 -19.15 -20.90
C VAL A 60 1.58 -19.02 -22.26
N ALA A 61 0.25 -18.92 -22.29
CA ALA A 61 -0.50 -18.74 -23.51
C ALA A 61 -0.31 -17.34 -24.15
N ARG A 62 0.27 -16.38 -23.43
CA ARG A 62 0.31 -14.95 -23.80
C ARG A 62 -1.08 -14.43 -24.15
N SER A 63 -2.07 -14.93 -23.43
CA SER A 63 -3.48 -14.63 -23.66
C SER A 63 -3.86 -13.25 -23.10
N GLY A 64 -3.00 -12.66 -22.27
CA GLY A 64 -3.28 -11.41 -21.57
C GLY A 64 -3.99 -11.60 -20.23
N GLY A 65 -4.27 -12.84 -19.83
CA GLY A 65 -4.89 -13.21 -18.57
C GLY A 65 -4.44 -14.60 -18.12
N ILE A 66 -4.62 -14.89 -16.83
CA ILE A 66 -4.26 -16.17 -16.24
C ILE A 66 -5.54 -16.99 -16.06
N THR A 67 -5.60 -18.15 -16.72
CA THR A 67 -6.70 -19.11 -16.53
C THR A 67 -6.49 -19.95 -15.28
N LEU A 68 -7.56 -20.57 -14.77
CA LEU A 68 -7.48 -21.45 -13.59
C LEU A 68 -6.46 -22.59 -13.78
N GLN A 69 -6.40 -23.16 -14.98
CA GLN A 69 -5.47 -24.26 -15.30
C GLN A 69 -4.02 -23.78 -15.26
N GLU A 70 -3.71 -22.65 -15.90
CA GLU A 70 -2.36 -22.07 -15.87
C GLU A 70 -1.95 -21.68 -14.44
N PHE A 71 -2.91 -21.17 -13.65
CA PHE A 71 -2.68 -20.83 -12.26
C PHE A 71 -2.36 -22.07 -11.43
N GLU A 72 -3.13 -23.14 -11.58
CA GLU A 72 -2.94 -24.40 -10.84
C GLU A 72 -1.60 -25.08 -11.22
N ASP A 73 -1.28 -25.13 -12.51
CA ASP A 73 -0.02 -25.67 -13.02
C ASP A 73 1.18 -24.89 -12.48
N ARG A 74 1.08 -23.56 -12.40
CA ARG A 74 2.17 -22.69 -11.91
C ARG A 74 2.22 -22.59 -10.40
N LEU A 75 1.14 -22.88 -9.68
CA LEU A 75 1.15 -22.93 -8.21
C LEU A 75 1.96 -24.12 -7.68
N GLN A 76 2.18 -25.15 -8.51
CA GLN A 76 3.11 -26.25 -8.22
C GLN A 76 4.59 -25.82 -8.32
N ASP A 77 4.88 -24.68 -8.97
CA ASP A 77 6.23 -24.14 -9.05
C ASP A 77 6.66 -23.54 -7.70
N THR A 78 7.89 -23.84 -7.31
CA THR A 78 8.47 -23.41 -6.02
C THR A 78 8.54 -21.88 -5.93
N SER A 79 8.72 -21.19 -7.05
CA SER A 79 8.84 -19.73 -7.10
C SER A 79 7.53 -19.02 -6.76
N LEU A 80 6.42 -19.46 -7.35
CA LEU A 80 5.10 -18.87 -7.11
C LEU A 80 4.60 -19.20 -5.71
N LYS A 81 4.82 -20.45 -5.27
CA LYS A 81 4.48 -20.93 -3.93
C LYS A 81 5.22 -20.18 -2.83
N ALA A 82 6.52 -19.93 -3.00
CA ALA A 82 7.30 -19.13 -2.06
C ALA A 82 6.82 -17.68 -1.98
N TYR A 83 6.41 -17.09 -3.10
CA TYR A 83 5.88 -15.73 -3.13
C TYR A 83 4.53 -15.61 -2.41
N PHE A 84 3.59 -16.51 -2.67
CA PHE A 84 2.33 -16.56 -1.93
C PHE A 84 2.53 -16.91 -0.45
N GLY A 85 3.51 -17.77 -0.13
CA GLY A 85 3.93 -18.02 1.24
C GLY A 85 4.44 -16.75 1.95
N ALA A 86 5.18 -15.89 1.25
CA ALA A 86 5.62 -14.60 1.77
C ALA A 86 4.46 -13.59 1.96
N LEU A 87 3.33 -13.80 1.28
CA LEU A 87 2.08 -13.05 1.47
C LEU A 87 1.17 -13.66 2.54
N ASP A 88 1.64 -14.69 3.26
CA ASP A 88 0.88 -15.42 4.29
C ASP A 88 -0.42 -16.04 3.72
N LEU A 89 -0.34 -16.50 2.47
CA LEU A 89 -1.40 -17.21 1.77
C LEU A 89 -1.03 -18.69 1.72
N THR A 90 -1.83 -19.53 2.37
CA THR A 90 -1.73 -20.98 2.24
C THR A 90 -2.16 -21.37 0.83
N THR A 91 -1.23 -21.95 0.06
CA THR A 91 -1.43 -22.37 -1.33
C THR A 91 -2.19 -23.70 -1.44
N ASP A 92 -2.73 -24.21 -0.34
CA ASP A 92 -3.43 -25.50 -0.26
C ASP A 92 -4.77 -25.52 -1.02
N GLN A 93 -5.28 -24.35 -1.45
CA GLN A 93 -6.51 -24.20 -2.24
C GLN A 93 -6.27 -23.20 -3.38
N ALA A 94 -5.62 -23.65 -4.46
CA ALA A 94 -5.41 -22.87 -5.69
C ALA A 94 -6.72 -22.21 -6.18
N TRP A 95 -7.81 -22.98 -6.16
CA TRP A 95 -9.14 -22.54 -6.54
C TRP A 95 -9.69 -21.40 -5.66
N GLY A 96 -9.50 -21.50 -4.35
CA GLY A 96 -9.95 -20.45 -3.42
C GLY A 96 -9.20 -19.14 -3.61
N LEU A 97 -7.89 -19.22 -3.86
CA LEU A 97 -7.06 -18.06 -4.15
C LEU A 97 -7.40 -17.44 -5.51
N PHE A 98 -7.59 -18.27 -6.54
CA PHE A 98 -8.01 -17.82 -7.87
C PHE A 98 -9.34 -17.06 -7.80
N LYS A 99 -10.33 -17.61 -7.08
CA LYS A 99 -11.63 -16.96 -6.87
C LYS A 99 -11.55 -15.64 -6.08
N LEU A 100 -10.53 -15.48 -5.24
CA LEU A 100 -10.28 -14.24 -4.51
C LEU A 100 -9.62 -13.17 -5.38
N LEU A 101 -8.91 -13.58 -6.43
CA LEU A 101 -8.26 -12.69 -7.38
C LEU A 101 -9.18 -12.31 -8.55
N ASP A 102 -10.05 -13.23 -9.00
CA ASP A 102 -11.08 -13.00 -10.02
C ASP A 102 -12.24 -12.17 -9.45
N VAL A 103 -12.10 -10.85 -9.49
CA VAL A 103 -13.11 -9.92 -8.96
C VAL A 103 -14.28 -9.79 -9.93
N HIS A 104 -14.02 -9.90 -11.23
CA HIS A 104 -15.02 -9.75 -12.28
C HIS A 104 -15.81 -11.03 -12.57
N GLY A 105 -15.38 -12.19 -12.06
CA GLY A 105 -16.05 -13.48 -12.27
C GLY A 105 -15.91 -13.98 -13.70
N THR A 106 -14.88 -13.53 -14.42
CA THR A 106 -14.59 -13.86 -15.83
C THR A 106 -13.94 -15.22 -15.97
N SER A 107 -13.59 -15.89 -14.86
CA SER A 107 -12.80 -17.14 -14.83
C SER A 107 -11.42 -17.00 -15.48
N MET A 108 -10.94 -15.76 -15.62
CA MET A 108 -9.66 -15.39 -16.21
C MET A 108 -9.20 -14.12 -15.50
N ILE A 109 -8.02 -14.16 -14.89
CA ILE A 109 -7.49 -13.05 -14.10
C ILE A 109 -6.62 -12.17 -15.01
N ASP A 110 -7.05 -10.94 -15.25
CA ASP A 110 -6.25 -9.97 -16.00
C ASP A 110 -5.08 -9.45 -15.16
N VAL A 111 -4.10 -8.80 -15.81
CA VAL A 111 -2.92 -8.24 -15.11
C VAL A 111 -3.31 -7.27 -14.00
N ASP A 112 -4.32 -6.43 -14.22
CA ASP A 112 -4.79 -5.47 -13.23
C ASP A 112 -5.47 -6.15 -12.04
N GLU A 113 -6.25 -7.21 -12.28
CA GLU A 113 -6.87 -8.02 -11.24
C GLU A 113 -5.82 -8.78 -10.43
N PHE A 114 -4.82 -9.37 -11.09
CA PHE A 114 -3.72 -10.06 -10.43
C PHE A 114 -2.92 -9.10 -9.54
N VAL A 115 -2.56 -7.93 -10.06
CA VAL A 115 -1.78 -6.93 -9.31
C VAL A 115 -2.59 -6.38 -8.14
N SER A 116 -3.84 -5.98 -8.39
CA SER A 116 -4.74 -5.43 -7.39
C SER A 116 -5.09 -6.46 -6.31
N GLY A 117 -5.39 -7.69 -6.71
CA GLY A 117 -5.69 -8.81 -5.83
C GLY A 117 -4.50 -9.16 -4.93
N CYS A 118 -3.31 -9.33 -5.50
CA CYS A 118 -2.10 -9.57 -4.70
C CYS A 118 -1.76 -8.38 -3.79
N PHE A 119 -2.08 -7.15 -4.20
CA PHE A 119 -1.90 -5.96 -3.35
C PHE A 119 -2.89 -5.92 -2.17
N LYS A 120 -4.15 -6.31 -2.38
CA LYS A 120 -5.20 -6.40 -1.33
C LYS A 120 -4.95 -7.55 -0.35
N LEU A 121 -4.43 -8.67 -0.83
CA LEU A 121 -4.16 -9.83 0.02
C LEU A 121 -2.98 -9.62 0.96
N ARG A 122 -2.12 -8.63 0.69
CA ARG A 122 -1.01 -8.25 1.55
C ARG A 122 -1.53 -7.80 2.93
N GLY A 123 -0.95 -8.35 4.00
CA GLY A 123 -1.42 -8.20 5.38
C GLY A 123 -1.70 -6.78 5.90
N THR A 124 -1.06 -5.75 5.33
CA THR A 124 -1.34 -4.34 5.70
C THR A 124 -2.71 -3.84 5.20
N ALA A 125 -3.16 -4.28 4.02
CA ALA A 125 -4.49 -3.93 3.51
C ALA A 125 -5.59 -4.63 4.34
N ARG A 126 -5.40 -5.92 4.67
CA ARG A 126 -6.29 -6.71 5.54
C ARG A 126 -6.55 -6.06 6.91
N SER A 127 -5.54 -5.41 7.50
CA SER A 127 -5.68 -4.77 8.82
C SER A 127 -6.64 -3.57 8.76
N VAL A 128 -6.55 -2.72 7.73
CA VAL A 128 -7.44 -1.56 7.57
C VAL A 128 -8.86 -2.02 7.26
N ASP A 129 -9.01 -2.97 6.34
CA ASP A 129 -10.31 -3.52 5.96
C ASP A 129 -11.02 -4.20 7.16
N MET A 130 -10.27 -4.92 8.01
CA MET A 130 -10.79 -5.47 9.27
C MET A 130 -11.31 -4.40 10.22
N HIS A 131 -10.59 -3.27 10.37
CA HIS A 131 -11.04 -2.17 11.21
C HIS A 131 -12.31 -1.51 10.65
N MET A 132 -12.41 -1.40 9.32
CA MET A 132 -13.60 -0.89 8.65
C MET A 132 -14.80 -1.82 8.83
N LEU A 133 -14.62 -3.13 8.67
CA LEU A 133 -15.66 -4.13 8.95
C LEU A 133 -16.13 -4.10 10.40
N LEU A 134 -15.23 -3.97 11.37
CA LEU A 134 -15.58 -3.82 12.79
C LEU A 134 -16.37 -2.53 13.04
N TYR A 135 -16.04 -1.45 12.34
CA TYR A 135 -16.79 -0.20 12.41
C TYR A 135 -18.21 -0.37 11.85
N GLU A 136 -18.34 -0.94 10.66
CA GLU A 136 -19.64 -1.20 10.03
C GLU A 136 -20.50 -2.15 10.87
N SER A 137 -19.92 -3.23 11.39
CA SER A 137 -20.60 -4.17 12.27
C SER A 137 -21.15 -3.49 13.53
N ARG A 138 -20.35 -2.62 14.18
CA ARG A 138 -20.81 -1.82 15.33
C ARG A 138 -21.94 -0.85 14.94
N TRP A 139 -21.85 -0.24 13.77
CA TRP A 139 -22.89 0.65 13.26
C TRP A 139 -24.20 -0.08 12.99
N VAL A 140 -24.13 -1.27 12.37
CA VAL A 140 -25.28 -2.15 12.13
C VAL A 140 -25.92 -2.58 13.45
N MET A 141 -25.12 -3.05 14.42
CA MET A 141 -25.63 -3.42 15.75
C MET A 141 -26.35 -2.26 16.46
N LYS A 142 -25.79 -1.05 16.41
CA LYS A 142 -26.41 0.14 16.99
C LYS A 142 -27.75 0.48 16.31
N LYS A 143 -27.82 0.35 14.98
CA LYS A 143 -29.08 0.56 14.24
C LYS A 143 -30.13 -0.50 14.58
N LEU A 144 -29.73 -1.77 14.69
CA LEU A 144 -30.63 -2.87 15.06
C LEU A 144 -31.19 -2.68 16.47
N GLY A 145 -30.36 -2.29 17.45
CA GLY A 145 -30.83 -1.98 18.81
C GLY A 145 -31.88 -0.88 18.83
N ARG A 146 -31.67 0.18 18.04
CA ARG A 146 -32.62 1.29 17.91
C ARG A 146 -33.93 0.90 17.21
N ILE A 147 -33.91 -0.13 16.35
CA ILE A 147 -35.13 -0.68 15.74
C ILE A 147 -35.88 -1.56 16.73
N GLY A 148 -35.15 -2.35 17.55
CA GLY A 148 -35.74 -3.14 18.62
C GLY A 148 -36.51 -2.29 19.63
N GLU A 149 -35.93 -1.17 20.07
CA GLU A 149 -36.58 -0.21 20.98
C GLU A 149 -37.83 0.49 20.38
N LEU A 150 -37.99 0.50 19.05
CA LEU A 150 -39.15 1.10 18.39
C LEU A 150 -40.28 0.08 18.12
N LEU A 151 -40.01 -1.20 18.31
CA LEU A 151 -40.95 -2.30 18.11
C LEU A 151 -41.53 -2.85 19.43
N GLU A 152 -40.99 -2.44 20.59
CA GLU A 152 -41.59 -2.57 21.93
C GLU A 152 -42.42 -1.33 22.29
#